data_AF-A0A976CSZ9-F1
#
_entry.id   AF-A0A976CSZ9-F1
#
_cell.length_a   1.000
_cell.length_b   1.000
_cell.length_c   1.000
_cell.angle_alpha   90.00
_cell.angle_beta   90.00
_cell.angle_gamma   90.00
#
_symmetry.space_group_name_H-M   'P 1'
#
loop_
_entity.id
_entity.type
_entity.pdbx_description
1 polymer ?
#
loop_
_entity_poly.entity_id
_entity_poly.type
_entity_poly.pdbx_seq_one_letter_code
_entity_poly.pdbx_strand_id
1 'polypeptide(L)'
;MSDSWWQVIRSIWNNSQLSWPAHEPKKLLDEVMTARCRQRAAEMGLKKLAQELTVFWNPRMRSTAGRAFWPHRRIELNPLLTNISAEQVERTLLHELAHLIAQERVGRRRIDAHGPEWRHACAELGIRGEKPRHQLPLPRRTIERRHSYQCPQCLVQIHRVQIIRRKVACAACCRSFSSGRFDERFLLQKIS
;
A
#
# COMPACT_ATOMS: atom_id res chain seq x y z
N MET A 1 25.22 -14.56 10.66
CA MET A 1 26.11 -13.75 9.79
C MET A 1 25.27 -12.76 8.99
N SER A 2 24.75 -11.70 9.62
CA SER A 2 23.81 -10.78 8.96
C SER A 2 23.93 -9.31 9.40
N ASP A 3 24.99 -8.95 10.13
CA ASP A 3 25.10 -7.61 10.73
C ASP A 3 25.73 -6.56 9.78
N SER A 4 26.45 -7.00 8.75
CA SER A 4 27.11 -6.11 7.79
C SER A 4 26.13 -5.39 6.85
N TRP A 5 25.04 -6.06 6.44
CA TRP A 5 24.16 -5.54 5.39
C TRP A 5 23.17 -4.48 5.91
N TRP A 6 22.72 -4.61 7.16
CA TRP A 6 21.86 -3.60 7.80
C TRP A 6 22.57 -2.28 8.04
N GLN A 7 23.87 -2.32 8.36
CA GLN A 7 24.69 -1.12 8.47
C GLN A 7 24.84 -0.40 7.12
N VAL A 8 24.95 -1.15 6.02
CA VAL A 8 24.99 -0.60 4.66
C VAL A 8 23.67 0.08 4.28
N ILE A 9 22.51 -0.54 4.56
CA ILE A 9 21.20 0.11 4.32
C ILE A 9 21.05 1.38 5.17
N ARG A 10 21.40 1.33 6.47
CA ARG A 10 21.36 2.51 7.36
C ARG A 10 22.23 3.66 6.84
N SER A 11 23.44 3.34 6.37
CA SER A 11 24.39 4.32 5.83
C SER A 11 23.88 5.00 4.56
N ILE A 12 23.30 4.23 3.63
CA ILE A 12 22.73 4.75 2.37
C ILE A 12 21.53 5.68 2.64
N TRP A 13 20.77 5.44 3.71
CA TRP A 13 19.57 6.23 4.02
C TRP A 13 19.83 7.46 4.89
N ASN A 14 20.85 7.44 5.76
CA ASN A 14 21.20 8.60 6.58
C ASN A 14 21.92 9.71 5.80
N ASN A 15 22.49 9.39 4.63
CA ASN A 15 23.18 10.36 3.80
C ASN A 15 22.35 10.68 2.56
N SER A 16 21.50 11.70 2.66
CA SER A 16 20.62 12.18 1.57
C SER A 16 21.35 12.70 0.32
N GLN A 17 22.68 12.56 0.24
CA GLN A 17 23.55 13.07 -0.83
C GLN A 17 24.37 11.99 -1.56
N LEU A 18 24.20 10.69 -1.29
CA LEU A 18 24.90 9.66 -2.06
C LEU A 18 24.15 9.28 -3.34
N SER A 19 24.84 9.41 -4.47
CA SER A 19 24.42 8.91 -5.77
C SER A 19 24.17 7.40 -5.71
N TRP A 20 23.03 6.97 -6.25
CA TRP A 20 22.67 5.54 -6.31
C TRP A 20 23.68 4.80 -7.20
N PRO A 21 24.25 3.67 -6.75
CA PRO A 21 25.04 2.83 -7.65
C PRO A 21 24.15 2.38 -8.82
N ALA A 22 24.70 2.32 -10.02
CA ALA A 22 23.99 2.00 -11.26
C ALA A 22 23.27 0.63 -11.25
N HIS A 23 23.52 -0.21 -10.23
CA HIS A 23 22.80 -1.45 -9.98
C HIS A 23 21.65 -1.25 -8.98
N GLU A 24 20.43 -1.36 -9.50
CA GLU A 24 19.20 -1.27 -8.73
C GLU A 24 19.17 -2.34 -7.62
N PRO A 25 18.93 -2.00 -6.34
CA PRO A 25 18.99 -2.98 -5.27
C PRO A 25 17.94 -4.06 -5.49
N LYS A 26 18.39 -5.32 -5.50
CA LYS A 26 17.56 -6.51 -5.68
C LYS A 26 16.71 -6.73 -4.42
N LYS A 27 15.51 -7.29 -4.60
CA LYS A 27 14.69 -7.77 -3.48
C LYS A 27 15.44 -8.92 -2.78
N LEU A 28 15.43 -8.94 -1.46
CA LEU A 28 16.13 -9.95 -0.65
C LEU A 28 15.13 -10.97 -0.11
N LEU A 29 15.34 -12.26 -0.36
CA LEU A 29 14.51 -13.34 0.19
C LEU A 29 14.75 -13.45 1.70
N ASP A 30 13.67 -13.55 2.47
CA ASP A 30 13.73 -13.86 3.90
C ASP A 30 13.31 -15.33 4.11
N GLU A 31 14.29 -16.20 4.31
CA GLU A 31 14.06 -17.65 4.44
C GLU A 31 13.27 -18.01 5.70
N VAL A 32 13.51 -17.29 6.80
CA VAL A 32 12.87 -17.56 8.10
C VAL A 32 11.38 -17.20 8.04
N MET A 33 11.06 -15.99 7.58
CA MET A 33 9.67 -15.58 7.41
C MET A 33 8.95 -16.43 6.36
N THR A 34 9.66 -16.81 5.30
CA THR A 34 9.13 -17.72 4.28
C THR A 34 8.76 -19.07 4.89
N ALA A 35 9.68 -19.72 5.61
CA ALA A 35 9.43 -21.01 6.25
C ALA A 35 8.23 -20.94 7.22
N ARG A 36 8.17 -19.90 8.05
CA ARG A 36 7.07 -19.71 9.00
C ARG A 36 5.71 -19.50 8.31
N CYS A 37 5.66 -18.68 7.25
CA CYS A 37 4.42 -18.48 6.49
C CYS A 37 3.98 -19.76 5.77
N ARG A 38 4.92 -20.54 5.23
CA ARG A 38 4.65 -21.84 4.62
C ARG A 38 4.10 -22.84 5.62
N GLN A 39 4.68 -22.89 6.83
CA GLN A 39 4.17 -23.72 7.91
C GLN A 39 2.72 -23.35 8.26
N ARG A 40 2.42 -22.06 8.46
CA ARG A 40 1.03 -21.61 8.71
C ARG A 40 0.07 -22.01 7.60
N ALA A 41 0.47 -21.86 6.33
CA ALA A 41 -0.35 -22.28 5.20
C ALA A 41 -0.56 -23.81 5.18
N ALA A 42 0.45 -24.60 5.55
CA ALA A 42 0.35 -26.05 5.65
C ALA A 42 -0.61 -26.50 6.77
N GLU A 43 -0.53 -25.86 7.94
CA GLU A 43 -1.45 -26.08 9.08
C GLU A 43 -2.92 -25.85 8.68
N MET A 44 -3.17 -24.94 7.72
CA MET A 44 -4.50 -24.66 7.17
C MET A 44 -4.89 -25.52 5.95
N GLY A 45 -4.07 -26.51 5.58
CA GLY A 45 -4.32 -27.38 4.43
C GLY A 45 -4.12 -26.74 3.06
N LEU A 46 -3.52 -25.54 2.99
CA LEU A 46 -3.32 -24.79 1.75
C LEU A 46 -2.03 -25.23 1.04
N LYS A 47 -2.04 -26.45 0.50
CA LYS A 47 -0.85 -27.14 -0.05
C LYS A 47 -0.02 -26.29 -1.01
N LYS A 48 -0.66 -25.68 -2.02
CA LYS A 48 0.05 -24.92 -3.04
C LYS A 48 0.65 -23.62 -2.49
N LEU A 49 -0.08 -22.92 -1.61
CA LEU A 49 0.46 -21.78 -0.87
C LEU A 49 1.67 -22.18 -0.01
N ALA A 50 1.57 -23.28 0.72
CA ALA A 50 2.66 -23.79 1.57
C ALA A 50 3.93 -24.16 0.80
N GLN A 51 3.80 -24.59 -0.47
CA GLN A 51 4.95 -24.98 -1.29
C GLN A 51 5.63 -23.79 -1.96
N GLU A 52 4.85 -22.86 -2.48
CA GLU A 52 5.34 -21.81 -3.37
C GLU A 52 5.52 -20.45 -2.69
N LEU A 53 5.01 -20.25 -1.47
CA LEU A 53 5.05 -18.94 -0.82
C LEU A 53 6.48 -18.44 -0.65
N THR A 54 6.73 -17.15 -0.92
CA THR A 54 8.02 -16.50 -0.69
C THR A 54 7.83 -15.12 -0.06
N VAL A 55 8.72 -14.75 0.87
CA VAL A 55 8.72 -13.44 1.54
C VAL A 55 9.99 -12.70 1.16
N PHE A 56 9.85 -11.46 0.69
CA PHE A 56 10.99 -10.62 0.32
C PHE A 56 10.99 -9.29 1.05
N TRP A 57 12.18 -8.79 1.36
CA TRP A 57 12.43 -7.39 1.65
C TRP A 57 12.60 -6.61 0.35
N ASN A 58 11.76 -5.60 0.13
CA ASN A 58 11.82 -4.77 -1.07
C ASN A 58 12.34 -3.35 -0.75
N PRO A 59 13.62 -3.05 -1.01
CA PRO A 59 14.24 -1.75 -0.70
C PRO A 59 13.70 -0.58 -1.53
N ARG A 60 12.86 -0.85 -2.54
CA ARG A 60 12.20 0.19 -3.35
C ARG A 60 10.88 0.66 -2.75
N MET A 61 10.36 -0.04 -1.74
CA MET A 61 9.18 0.41 -1.01
C MET A 61 9.48 1.72 -0.25
N ARG A 62 8.48 2.58 -0.16
CA ARG A 62 8.57 3.90 0.49
C ARG A 62 7.45 4.03 1.52
N SER A 63 6.24 4.36 1.08
CA SER A 63 5.08 4.62 1.93
C SER A 63 4.24 3.40 2.26
N THR A 64 4.33 2.33 1.46
CA THR A 64 3.59 1.09 1.65
C THR A 64 4.33 0.19 2.64
N ALA A 65 3.61 -0.45 3.56
CA ALA A 65 4.18 -1.34 4.57
C ALA A 65 4.50 -2.73 4.01
N GLY A 66 3.49 -3.37 3.39
CA GLY A 66 3.58 -4.69 2.82
C GLY A 66 2.77 -4.79 1.52
N ARG A 67 3.01 -5.85 0.74
CA ARG A 67 2.21 -6.23 -0.42
C ARG A 67 2.16 -7.74 -0.55
N ALA A 68 0.97 -8.29 -0.75
CA ALA A 68 0.75 -9.65 -1.21
C ALA A 68 0.49 -9.71 -2.72
N PHE A 69 1.04 -10.73 -3.37
CA PHE A 69 0.91 -10.99 -4.81
C PHE A 69 0.41 -12.41 -5.05
N TRP A 70 -0.88 -12.54 -5.35
CA TRP A 70 -1.46 -13.75 -5.92
C TRP A 70 -1.54 -13.62 -7.46
N PRO A 71 -1.32 -14.67 -8.27
CA PRO A 71 -1.10 -16.08 -7.92
C PRO A 71 0.37 -16.44 -7.61
N HIS A 72 1.29 -15.47 -7.64
CA HIS A 72 2.72 -15.70 -7.43
C HIS A 72 3.10 -16.12 -5.99
N ARG A 73 2.14 -16.06 -5.04
CA ARG A 73 2.31 -16.41 -3.62
C ARG A 73 3.48 -15.67 -2.98
N ARG A 74 3.65 -14.40 -3.35
CA ARG A 74 4.76 -13.58 -2.88
C ARG A 74 4.28 -12.52 -1.91
N ILE A 75 4.99 -12.36 -0.80
CA ILE A 75 4.87 -11.21 0.10
C ILE A 75 6.11 -10.34 -0.10
N GLU A 76 5.92 -9.02 -0.16
CA GLU A 76 6.98 -8.03 -0.11
C GLU A 76 6.77 -7.11 1.08
N LEU A 77 7.78 -6.98 1.93
CA LEU A 77 7.79 -6.10 3.09
C LEU A 77 8.73 -4.90 2.86
N ASN A 78 8.35 -3.76 3.42
CA ASN A 78 9.17 -2.56 3.44
C ASN A 78 10.23 -2.67 4.53
N PRO A 79 11.54 -2.59 4.20
CA PRO A 79 12.60 -2.64 5.21
C PRO A 79 12.47 -1.57 6.30
N LEU A 80 11.83 -0.42 6.02
CA LEU A 80 11.63 0.64 7.01
C LEU A 80 10.73 0.24 8.18
N LEU A 81 10.00 -0.88 8.10
CA LEU A 81 9.24 -1.41 9.23
C LEU A 81 10.15 -1.79 10.41
N THR A 82 11.39 -2.20 10.16
CA THR A 82 12.35 -2.56 11.22
C THR A 82 12.76 -1.35 12.06
N ASN A 83 12.67 -0.14 11.50
CA ASN A 83 12.88 1.11 12.24
C ASN A 83 11.69 1.48 13.14
N ILE A 84 10.53 0.84 12.95
CA ILE A 84 9.34 1.07 13.77
C ILE A 84 9.35 0.09 14.95
N SER A 85 9.20 -1.22 14.68
CA SER A 85 9.31 -2.28 15.68
C SER A 85 9.26 -3.67 15.03
N ALA A 86 9.76 -4.68 15.73
CA ALA A 86 9.59 -6.08 15.32
C ALA A 86 8.10 -6.51 15.30
N GLU A 87 7.29 -5.99 16.23
CA GLU A 87 5.85 -6.22 16.26
C GLU A 87 5.17 -5.67 14.99
N GLN A 88 5.58 -4.49 14.51
CA GLN A 88 5.00 -3.93 13.30
C GLN A 88 5.40 -4.73 12.04
N VAL A 89 6.60 -5.29 12.02
CA VAL A 89 7.01 -6.25 10.98
C VAL A 89 6.10 -7.48 11.01
N GLU A 90 5.91 -8.08 12.19
CA GLU A 90 5.06 -9.26 12.37
C GLU A 90 3.62 -9.00 11.93
N ARG A 91 3.02 -7.94 12.44
CA ARG A 91 1.67 -7.53 12.11
C ARG A 91 1.48 -7.31 10.61
N THR A 92 2.44 -6.65 9.96
CA THR A 92 2.39 -6.43 8.50
C THR A 92 2.52 -7.75 7.74
N LEU A 93 3.42 -8.64 8.15
CA LEU A 93 3.57 -9.95 7.52
C LEU A 93 2.26 -10.75 7.60
N LEU A 94 1.64 -10.82 8.78
CA LEU A 94 0.37 -11.53 8.98
C LEU A 94 -0.78 -10.89 8.19
N HIS A 95 -0.80 -9.56 8.08
CA HIS A 95 -1.76 -8.83 7.23
C HIS A 95 -1.64 -9.26 5.76
N GLU A 96 -0.42 -9.29 5.22
CA GLU A 96 -0.19 -9.70 3.82
C GLU A 96 -0.45 -11.21 3.62
N LEU A 97 -0.10 -12.04 4.60
CA LEU A 97 -0.39 -13.47 4.55
C LEU A 97 -1.91 -13.74 4.53
N ALA A 98 -2.71 -12.96 5.28
CA ALA A 98 -4.16 -13.05 5.26
C ALA A 98 -4.75 -12.80 3.86
N HIS A 99 -4.19 -11.84 3.09
CA HIS A 99 -4.58 -11.62 1.69
C HIS A 99 -4.32 -12.85 0.82
N LEU A 100 -3.15 -13.47 0.96
CA LEU A 100 -2.83 -14.68 0.20
C LEU A 100 -3.73 -15.86 0.59
N ILE A 101 -3.98 -16.09 1.88
CA ILE A 101 -4.86 -17.16 2.36
C ILE A 101 -6.29 -16.98 1.82
N ALA A 102 -6.83 -15.76 1.94
CA ALA A 102 -8.16 -15.45 1.46
C ALA A 102 -8.30 -15.70 -0.05
N GLN A 103 -7.32 -15.22 -0.84
CA GLN A 103 -7.34 -15.41 -2.29
C GLN A 103 -7.11 -16.87 -2.70
N GLU A 104 -6.20 -17.59 -2.02
CA GLU A 104 -5.90 -19.00 -2.33
C GLU A 104 -7.14 -19.88 -2.18
N ARG A 105 -7.96 -19.65 -1.15
CA ARG A 105 -9.20 -20.40 -0.91
C ARG A 105 -10.28 -20.19 -1.97
N VAL A 106 -10.34 -19.00 -2.56
CA VAL A 106 -11.37 -18.65 -3.55
C VAL A 106 -10.89 -18.79 -5.00
N GLY A 107 -9.59 -19.04 -5.19
CA GLY A 107 -8.98 -19.21 -6.51
C GLY A 107 -8.98 -17.92 -7.33
N ARG A 108 -9.42 -17.98 -8.59
CA ARG A 108 -9.45 -16.81 -9.50
C ARG A 108 -10.64 -15.86 -9.27
N ARG A 109 -11.55 -16.20 -8.35
CA ARG A 109 -12.71 -15.35 -8.05
C ARG A 109 -12.25 -14.04 -7.43
N ARG A 110 -12.81 -12.92 -7.90
CA ARG A 110 -12.57 -11.60 -7.30
C ARG A 110 -13.29 -11.52 -5.95
N ILE A 111 -12.57 -11.09 -4.93
CA ILE A 111 -13.08 -10.79 -3.59
C ILE A 111 -12.70 -9.37 -3.18
N ASP A 112 -13.40 -8.83 -2.19
CA ASP A 112 -13.01 -7.56 -1.58
C ASP A 112 -11.70 -7.75 -0.82
N ALA A 113 -10.77 -6.81 -1.00
CA ALA A 113 -9.42 -6.90 -0.41
C ALA A 113 -9.46 -7.15 1.11
N HIS A 114 -10.40 -6.52 1.83
CA HIS A 114 -10.56 -6.68 3.28
C HIS A 114 -11.97 -7.20 3.63
N GLY A 115 -12.53 -8.04 2.76
CA GLY A 115 -13.86 -8.64 2.88
C GLY A 115 -13.97 -9.73 3.98
N PRO A 116 -15.10 -10.46 4.02
CA PRO A 116 -15.29 -11.58 4.95
C PRO A 116 -14.18 -12.63 4.88
N GLU A 117 -13.72 -12.99 3.68
CA GLU A 117 -12.68 -14.00 3.47
C GLU A 117 -11.34 -13.58 4.10
N TRP A 118 -10.96 -12.31 3.94
CA TRP A 118 -9.77 -11.74 4.56
C TRP A 118 -9.90 -11.66 6.08
N ARG A 119 -11.05 -11.21 6.60
CA ARG A 119 -11.31 -11.15 8.04
C ARG A 119 -11.25 -12.53 8.69
N HIS A 120 -11.75 -13.55 8.00
CA HIS A 120 -11.65 -14.93 8.47
C HIS A 120 -10.19 -15.39 8.55
N ALA A 121 -9.40 -15.16 7.49
CA ALA A 121 -7.97 -15.46 7.49
C ALA A 121 -7.20 -14.72 8.62
N CYS A 122 -7.53 -13.46 8.88
CA CYS A 122 -6.96 -12.72 10.01
C CYS A 122 -7.28 -13.37 11.37
N ALA A 123 -8.50 -13.87 11.55
CA ALA A 123 -8.87 -14.54 12.80
C ALA A 123 -8.10 -15.84 13.01
N GLU A 124 -7.88 -16.64 11.96
CA GLU A 124 -7.10 -17.87 12.03
C GLU A 124 -5.60 -17.61 12.24
N LEU A 125 -5.08 -16.48 11.74
CA LEU A 125 -3.72 -16.03 11.99
C LEU A 125 -3.51 -15.38 13.37
N GLY A 126 -4.55 -15.28 14.20
CA GLY A 126 -4.47 -14.67 15.54
C GLY A 126 -4.46 -13.13 15.53
N ILE A 127 -4.69 -12.48 14.38
CA ILE A 127 -4.79 -11.03 14.23
C ILE A 127 -6.24 -10.58 14.01
N ARG A 128 -7.17 -11.16 14.77
CA ARG A 128 -8.60 -10.81 14.68
C ARG A 128 -8.79 -9.31 14.91
N GLY A 129 -9.66 -8.69 14.10
CA GLY A 129 -9.95 -7.25 14.20
C GLY A 129 -8.86 -6.36 13.59
N GLU A 130 -7.93 -6.94 12.82
CA GLU A 130 -6.90 -6.17 12.15
C GLU A 130 -7.50 -5.07 11.27
N LYS A 131 -6.90 -3.88 11.33
CA LYS A 131 -7.40 -2.71 10.60
C LYS A 131 -6.89 -2.75 9.15
N PRO A 132 -7.77 -2.63 8.13
CA PRO A 132 -7.36 -2.55 6.72
C PRO A 132 -6.40 -1.40 6.41
N ARG A 133 -6.52 -0.31 7.18
CA ARG A 133 -5.74 0.90 7.04
C ARG A 133 -5.27 1.35 8.41
N HIS A 134 -3.97 1.58 8.54
CA HIS A 134 -3.37 2.25 9.67
C HIS A 134 -2.32 3.24 9.17
N GLN A 135 -2.15 4.34 9.88
CA GLN A 135 -1.12 5.32 9.57
C GLN A 135 0.19 4.90 10.24
N LEU A 136 1.12 4.37 9.46
CA LEU A 136 2.50 4.18 9.91
C LEU A 136 3.33 5.44 9.64
N PRO A 137 4.36 5.71 10.46
CA PRO A 137 5.33 6.78 10.24
C PRO A 137 6.33 6.43 9.10
N LEU A 138 5.82 5.88 7.99
CA LEU A 138 6.59 5.64 6.78
C LEU A 138 6.67 6.92 5.94
N PRO A 139 7.77 7.17 5.21
CA PRO A 139 7.90 8.33 4.36
C PRO A 139 6.74 8.43 3.37
N ARG A 140 6.02 9.54 3.44
CA ARG A 140 4.95 9.86 2.48
C ARG A 140 5.45 10.94 1.56
N ARG A 141 5.32 10.69 0.25
CA ARG A 141 5.52 11.75 -0.73
C ARG A 141 4.34 12.72 -0.62
N THR A 142 4.56 13.89 -0.06
CA THR A 142 3.64 15.01 -0.22
C THR A 142 3.80 15.52 -1.64
N ILE A 143 2.75 15.39 -2.45
CA ILE A 143 2.75 15.93 -3.81
C ILE A 143 2.08 17.29 -3.76
N GLU A 144 2.81 18.31 -4.18
CA GLU A 144 2.29 19.67 -4.29
C GLU A 144 1.08 19.71 -5.22
N ARG A 145 0.05 20.43 -4.79
CA ARG A 145 -1.15 20.66 -5.58
C ARG A 145 -0.93 21.90 -6.45
N ARG A 146 -0.17 21.73 -7.53
CA ARG A 146 0.28 22.84 -8.39
C ARG A 146 -0.79 23.44 -9.28
N HIS A 147 -1.93 22.76 -9.43
CA HIS A 147 -2.99 23.22 -10.31
C HIS A 147 -4.15 23.78 -9.50
N SER A 148 -4.44 25.06 -9.69
CA SER A 148 -5.50 25.75 -8.99
C SER A 148 -6.63 26.06 -9.94
N TYR A 149 -7.85 25.85 -9.49
CA TYR A 149 -9.06 26.15 -10.24
C TYR A 149 -10.01 26.96 -9.38
N GLN A 150 -10.79 27.83 -10.03
CA GLN A 150 -11.76 28.68 -9.36
C GLN A 150 -13.15 28.49 -9.97
N CYS A 151 -14.17 28.50 -9.13
CA CYS A 151 -15.54 28.64 -9.60
C CYS A 151 -15.83 30.10 -9.95
N PRO A 152 -16.38 30.41 -11.14
CA PRO A 152 -16.71 31.78 -11.51
C PRO A 152 -17.85 32.39 -10.67
N GLN A 153 -18.71 31.56 -10.08
CA GLN A 153 -19.88 32.01 -9.32
C GLN A 153 -19.55 32.30 -7.85
N CYS A 154 -19.03 31.30 -7.13
CA CYS A 154 -18.78 31.43 -5.68
C CYS A 154 -17.31 31.69 -5.33
N LEU A 155 -16.44 31.82 -6.35
CA LEU A 155 -15.02 32.11 -6.21
C LEU A 155 -14.20 31.08 -5.42
N VAL A 156 -14.80 29.94 -5.03
CA VAL A 156 -14.10 28.88 -4.32
C VAL A 156 -12.92 28.38 -5.16
N GLN A 157 -11.77 28.28 -4.51
CA GLN A 157 -10.56 27.74 -5.12
C GLN A 157 -10.35 26.29 -4.70
N ILE A 158 -10.02 25.45 -5.67
CA ILE A 158 -9.60 24.08 -5.42
C ILE A 158 -8.21 23.84 -5.99
N HIS A 159 -7.37 23.16 -5.21
CA HIS A 159 -6.02 22.80 -5.63
C HIS A 159 -5.95 21.30 -5.94
N ARG A 160 -5.26 20.95 -7.03
CA ARG A 160 -5.17 19.60 -7.57
C ARG A 160 -3.71 19.26 -7.89
N VAL A 161 -3.37 17.99 -7.70
CA VAL A 161 -2.08 17.42 -8.12
C VAL A 161 -2.02 17.25 -9.64
N GLN A 162 -3.12 16.85 -10.27
CA GLN A 162 -3.22 16.63 -11.71
C GLN A 162 -4.19 17.63 -12.35
N ILE A 163 -3.92 17.96 -13.61
CA ILE A 163 -4.79 18.81 -14.43
C ILE A 163 -6.16 18.14 -14.62
N ILE A 164 -7.23 18.93 -14.53
CA ILE A 164 -8.58 18.50 -14.84
C ILE A 164 -8.72 18.43 -16.38
N ARG A 165 -8.80 17.21 -16.92
CA ARG A 165 -8.96 16.98 -18.37
C ARG A 165 -10.40 16.93 -18.86
N ARG A 166 -11.35 16.73 -17.94
CA ARG A 166 -12.79 16.63 -18.23
C ARG A 166 -13.52 17.87 -17.72
N LYS A 167 -14.70 18.18 -18.24
CA LYS A 167 -15.56 19.22 -17.68
C LYS A 167 -15.89 18.90 -16.21
N VAL A 168 -15.56 19.81 -15.29
CA VAL A 168 -15.87 19.69 -13.86
C VAL A 168 -16.43 21.01 -13.39
N ALA A 169 -17.59 20.97 -12.74
CA ALA A 169 -18.26 22.13 -12.18
C ALA A 169 -18.16 22.15 -10.64
N CYS A 170 -18.33 23.32 -10.06
CA CYS A 170 -18.36 23.51 -8.61
C CYS A 170 -19.56 22.77 -7.99
N ALA A 171 -19.28 21.75 -7.19
CA ALA A 171 -20.31 20.93 -6.57
C ALA A 171 -21.23 21.72 -5.63
N ALA A 172 -20.71 22.77 -4.97
CA ALA A 172 -21.52 23.64 -4.13
C ALA A 172 -22.54 24.43 -4.96
N CYS A 173 -22.10 25.09 -6.04
CA CYS A 173 -23.01 25.85 -6.90
C CYS A 173 -23.99 24.96 -7.65
N CYS A 174 -23.56 23.80 -8.16
CA CYS A 174 -24.46 22.84 -8.79
C CYS A 174 -25.58 22.39 -7.82
N ARG A 175 -25.26 22.17 -6.54
CA ARG A 175 -26.26 21.86 -5.51
C ARG A 175 -27.22 23.01 -5.26
N SER A 176 -26.70 24.23 -5.10
CA SER A 176 -27.52 25.40 -4.76
C SER A 176 -28.41 25.88 -5.92
N PHE A 177 -27.93 25.82 -7.17
CA PHE A 177 -28.57 26.49 -8.30
C PHE A 177 -29.06 25.54 -9.41
N SER A 178 -28.72 24.25 -9.33
CA SER A 178 -29.06 23.25 -10.36
C SER A 178 -29.51 21.91 -9.76
N SER A 179 -29.98 21.92 -8.50
CA SER A 179 -30.47 20.74 -7.76
C SER A 179 -29.47 19.57 -7.74
N GLY A 180 -28.18 19.89 -7.70
CA GLY A 180 -27.09 18.92 -7.70
C GLY A 180 -26.70 18.39 -9.09
N ARG A 181 -27.44 18.73 -10.14
CA ARG A 181 -27.06 18.40 -11.53
C ARG A 181 -25.87 19.23 -11.95
N PHE A 182 -25.01 18.62 -12.76
CA PHE A 182 -23.93 19.33 -13.43
C PHE A 182 -24.49 20.50 -14.25
N ASP A 183 -23.84 21.66 -14.15
CA ASP A 183 -24.23 22.87 -14.85
C ASP A 183 -22.97 23.60 -15.36
N GLU A 184 -22.97 23.94 -16.64
CA GLU A 184 -21.81 24.54 -17.30
C GLU A 184 -21.48 25.94 -16.78
N ARG A 185 -22.47 26.65 -16.21
CA ARG A 185 -22.27 27.97 -15.59
C ARG A 185 -21.26 27.94 -14.45
N PHE A 186 -21.08 26.78 -13.82
CA PHE A 186 -20.20 26.61 -12.67
C PHE A 186 -18.93 25.84 -13.00
N LEU A 187 -18.58 25.73 -14.28
CA LEU A 187 -17.33 25.11 -14.73
C LEU A 187 -16.13 25.75 -14.04
N LEU A 188 -15.29 24.90 -13.48
CA LEU A 188 -14.08 25.34 -12.80
C LEU A 188 -13.06 25.83 -13.82
N GLN A 189 -12.62 27.07 -13.65
CA GLN A 189 -11.65 27.73 -14.51
C GLN A 189 -10.26 27.58 -13.92
N LYS A 190 -9.27 27.21 -14.72
CA LYS A 190 -7.88 27.08 -14.26
C LYS A 190 -7.30 28.47 -14.00
N ILE A 191 -6.68 28.67 -12.85
CA ILE A 191 -6.02 29.94 -12.47
C ILE A 191 -4.51 29.81 -12.26
N SER A 192 -3.97 28.60 -11.99
CA SER A 192 -2.54 28.27 -12.04
C SER A 192 -2.28 26.79 -12.33
#